data_AF-A0A521Z8R1-F1
#
_entry.id   AF-A0A521Z8R1-F1
#
_cell.length_a   1.000
_cell.length_b   1.000
_cell.length_c   1.000
_cell.angle_alpha   90.00
_cell.angle_beta   90.00
_cell.angle_gamma   90.00
#
_symmetry.space_group_name_H-M   'P 1'
#
loop_
_entity.id
_entity.type
_entity.pdbx_description
1 polymer ?
#
loop_
_entity_poly.entity_id
_entity_poly.type
_entity_poly.pdbx_seq_one_letter_code
_entity_poly.pdbx_strand_id
1 'polypeptide(L)'
;MADSSINVSVLILTKNERADLPGCLRSIAWCDDVHVYDSGSTDDTVEIAQSMGAHVTQRTYANVDAPFGGDESAHRNWGLRHIPFKHEWVLTLDADERSTDGLVKALRKLSQHRNDCVAYRILRKDYFLGTWIRHVTVTPYHVRVFKPAFVSYERVINP
;
A
#
# COMPACT_ATOMS: atom_id res chain seq x y z
N MET A 1 28.50 4.17 -10.62
CA MET A 1 27.88 4.47 -9.32
C MET A 1 26.72 3.52 -9.16
N ALA A 2 26.71 2.67 -8.13
CA ALA A 2 25.58 1.76 -7.92
C ALA A 2 24.33 2.61 -7.69
N ASP A 3 23.26 2.30 -8.41
CA ASP A 3 21.99 2.99 -8.28
C ASP A 3 21.51 2.90 -6.82
N SER A 4 21.33 4.06 -6.18
CA SER A 4 20.86 4.16 -4.80
C SER A 4 19.33 4.06 -4.72
N SER A 5 18.65 3.94 -5.86
CA SER A 5 17.21 3.78 -5.98
C SER A 5 16.72 2.49 -5.32
N ILE A 6 15.57 2.59 -4.65
CA ILE A 6 14.87 1.43 -4.12
C ILE A 6 13.86 1.02 -5.19
N ASN A 7 14.15 -0.07 -5.90
CA ASN A 7 13.28 -0.59 -6.98
C ASN A 7 12.05 -1.30 -6.40
N VAL A 8 11.18 -0.55 -5.75
CA VAL A 8 9.91 -0.98 -5.16
C VAL A 8 8.88 0.11 -5.42
N SER A 9 7.81 -0.24 -6.14
CA SER A 9 6.64 0.61 -6.32
C SER A 9 5.78 0.57 -5.07
N VAL A 10 5.02 1.63 -4.79
CA VAL A 10 4.08 1.66 -3.67
C VAL A 10 2.65 1.77 -4.19
N LEU A 11 1.77 0.91 -3.69
CA LEU A 11 0.33 0.97 -3.90
C LEU A 11 -0.36 1.34 -2.59
N ILE A 12 -1.04 2.48 -2.57
CA ILE A 12 -1.86 2.93 -1.44
C ILE A 12 -3.33 2.75 -1.79
N LEU A 13 -4.07 1.98 -1.00
CA LEU A 13 -5.52 1.91 -1.13
C LEU A 13 -6.16 3.02 -0.29
N THR A 14 -7.15 3.72 -0.84
CA THR A 14 -7.75 4.86 -0.15
C THR A 14 -9.26 5.02 -0.43
N LYS A 15 -9.95 5.62 0.55
CA LYS A 15 -11.31 6.16 0.43
C LYS A 15 -11.57 7.17 1.55
N ASN A 16 -11.66 8.46 1.21
CA ASN A 16 -11.89 9.57 2.14
C ASN A 16 -10.81 9.69 3.24
N GLU A 17 -9.54 9.69 2.83
CA GLU A 17 -8.36 9.68 3.72
C GLU A 17 -7.57 11.00 3.67
N ARG A 18 -8.23 12.15 3.43
CA ARG A 18 -7.54 13.44 3.32
C ARG A 18 -6.70 13.81 4.56
N ALA A 19 -7.09 13.30 5.72
CA ALA A 19 -6.39 13.55 6.98
C ALA A 19 -5.08 12.75 7.08
N ASP A 20 -5.10 11.49 6.66
CA ASP A 20 -4.02 10.54 6.90
C ASP A 20 -3.07 10.36 5.72
N LEU A 21 -3.60 10.43 4.49
CA LEU A 21 -2.84 10.24 3.26
C LEU A 21 -1.58 11.12 3.17
N PRO A 22 -1.59 12.43 3.53
CA PRO A 22 -0.38 13.25 3.49
C PRO A 22 0.76 12.68 4.33
N GLY A 23 0.44 12.07 5.49
CA GLY A 23 1.42 11.45 6.37
C GLY A 23 2.02 10.18 5.75
N CYS A 24 1.17 9.36 5.12
CA CYS A 24 1.62 8.16 4.41
C CYS A 24 2.57 8.52 3.28
N LEU A 25 2.16 9.43 2.40
CA LEU A 25 2.94 9.90 1.25
C LEU A 25 4.31 10.49 1.68
N ARG A 26 4.34 11.30 2.73
CA ARG A 26 5.62 11.81 3.28
C ARG A 26 6.53 10.67 3.78
N SER A 27 5.98 9.64 4.42
CA SER A 27 6.77 8.51 4.94
C SER A 27 7.40 7.64 3.83
N ILE A 28 6.87 7.75 2.59
CA ILE A 28 7.35 7.03 1.42
C ILE A 28 8.02 7.93 0.38
N ALA A 29 8.44 9.15 0.75
CA ALA A 29 9.12 10.09 -0.17
C ALA A 29 10.43 9.56 -0.77
N TRP A 30 10.92 8.40 -0.33
CA TRP A 30 12.05 7.67 -0.91
C TRP A 30 11.67 6.90 -2.20
N CYS A 31 10.39 6.68 -2.47
CA CYS A 31 9.88 5.93 -3.61
C CYS A 31 9.65 6.87 -4.80
N ASP A 32 10.04 6.41 -5.98
CA ASP A 32 9.90 7.14 -7.25
C ASP A 32 8.71 6.65 -8.11
N ASP A 33 7.91 5.70 -7.59
CA ASP A 33 6.74 5.15 -8.26
C ASP A 33 5.61 4.87 -7.24
N VAL A 34 4.81 5.90 -6.99
CA VAL A 34 3.73 5.88 -6.00
C VAL A 34 2.38 5.91 -6.71
N HIS A 35 1.56 4.91 -6.45
CA HIS A 35 0.21 4.75 -6.98
C HIS A 35 -0.81 4.83 -5.84
N VAL A 36 -1.73 5.78 -5.94
CA VAL A 36 -2.90 5.88 -5.06
C VAL A 36 -4.10 5.28 -5.81
N TYR A 37 -4.61 4.18 -5.27
CA TYR A 37 -5.79 3.49 -5.78
C TYR A 37 -7.01 3.86 -4.94
N ASP A 38 -7.81 4.77 -5.49
CA ASP A 38 -8.91 5.42 -4.81
C ASP A 38 -10.25 4.74 -5.12
N SER A 39 -11.00 4.42 -4.07
CA SER A 39 -12.30 3.75 -4.15
C SER A 39 -13.49 4.70 -4.35
N GLY A 40 -13.26 5.89 -4.93
CA GLY A 40 -14.26 6.93 -5.12
C GLY A 40 -14.40 7.84 -3.92
N SER A 41 -13.29 8.45 -3.49
CA SER A 41 -13.32 9.51 -2.47
C SER A 41 -14.18 10.69 -2.93
N THR A 42 -14.90 11.28 -1.98
CA THR A 42 -15.73 12.48 -2.16
C THR A 42 -15.17 13.70 -1.43
N ASP A 43 -14.07 13.52 -0.71
CA ASP A 43 -13.30 14.59 -0.09
C ASP A 43 -12.03 14.91 -0.92
N ASP A 44 -11.14 15.71 -0.36
CA ASP A 44 -9.95 16.21 -1.05
C ASP A 44 -8.82 15.16 -1.23
N THR A 45 -9.07 13.88 -0.91
CA THR A 45 -8.07 12.79 -0.95
C THR A 45 -7.34 12.72 -2.30
N VAL A 46 -8.09 12.78 -3.41
CA VAL A 46 -7.54 12.65 -4.76
C VAL A 46 -6.68 13.84 -5.13
N GLU A 47 -7.13 15.06 -4.82
CA GLU A 47 -6.39 16.29 -5.09
C GLU A 47 -5.08 16.34 -4.29
N ILE A 48 -5.12 15.91 -3.03
CA ILE A 48 -3.93 15.75 -2.18
C ILE A 48 -2.94 14.76 -2.81
N ALA A 49 -3.41 13.58 -3.24
CA ALA A 49 -2.54 12.58 -3.87
C ALA A 49 -1.82 13.13 -5.11
N GLN A 50 -2.57 13.79 -6.00
CA GLN A 50 -2.04 14.35 -7.24
C GLN A 50 -1.06 15.49 -6.97
N SER A 51 -1.38 16.41 -6.07
CA SER A 51 -0.52 17.54 -5.71
C SER A 51 0.81 17.10 -5.07
N MET A 52 0.82 15.92 -4.44
CA MET A 52 2.02 15.30 -3.86
C MET A 52 2.78 14.39 -4.85
N GLY A 53 2.37 14.36 -6.12
CA GLY A 53 3.08 13.67 -7.20
C GLY A 53 2.76 12.18 -7.34
N ALA A 54 1.71 11.68 -6.70
CA ALA A 54 1.28 10.29 -6.87
C ALA A 54 0.46 10.10 -8.17
N HIS A 55 0.60 8.93 -8.78
CA HIS A 55 -0.31 8.47 -9.84
C HIS A 55 -1.63 8.04 -9.22
N VAL A 56 -2.74 8.67 -9.60
CA VAL A 56 -4.06 8.31 -9.07
C VAL A 56 -4.83 7.46 -10.06
N THR A 57 -5.31 6.30 -9.61
CA THR A 57 -6.29 5.48 -10.31
C THR A 57 -7.56 5.43 -9.48
N GLN A 58 -8.69 5.86 -10.04
CA GLN A 58 -9.98 5.78 -9.36
C GLN A 58 -10.80 4.61 -9.92
N ARG A 59 -11.38 3.80 -9.03
CA ARG A 59 -12.36 2.78 -9.39
C ARG A 59 -13.26 2.53 -8.19
N THR A 60 -14.57 2.47 -8.40
CA THR A 60 -15.50 2.09 -7.35
C THR A 60 -15.76 0.58 -7.37
N TYR A 61 -16.33 0.06 -6.28
CA TYR A 61 -16.85 -1.30 -6.24
C TYR A 61 -18.05 -1.43 -7.18
N ALA A 62 -18.24 -2.61 -7.78
CA ALA A 62 -19.43 -2.87 -8.58
C ALA A 62 -20.73 -2.77 -7.75
N ASN A 63 -20.65 -3.08 -6.45
CA ASN A 63 -21.77 -3.08 -5.51
C ASN A 63 -21.49 -2.12 -4.33
N VAL A 64 -21.51 -0.81 -4.57
CA VAL A 64 -21.22 0.21 -3.54
C VAL A 64 -22.20 0.19 -2.36
N ASP A 65 -23.42 -0.35 -2.56
CA ASP A 65 -24.47 -0.43 -1.54
C ASP A 65 -24.40 -1.70 -0.67
N ALA A 66 -23.45 -2.60 -0.92
CA ALA A 66 -23.29 -3.80 -0.10
C ALA A 66 -22.75 -3.43 1.29
N PRO A 67 -23.27 -4.06 2.37
CA PRO A 67 -22.67 -3.91 3.70
C PRO A 67 -21.19 -4.28 3.61
N PHE A 68 -20.33 -3.45 4.21
CA PHE A 68 -18.87 -3.61 4.22
C PHE A 68 -18.14 -3.46 2.88
N GLY A 69 -18.79 -2.95 1.82
CA GLY A 69 -18.06 -2.35 0.69
C GLY A 69 -17.71 -3.28 -0.47
N GLY A 70 -18.62 -4.18 -0.87
CA GLY A 70 -18.51 -4.95 -2.11
C GLY A 70 -17.35 -5.97 -2.13
N ASP A 71 -17.00 -6.47 -3.31
CA ASP A 71 -15.93 -7.47 -3.47
C ASP A 71 -14.54 -6.81 -3.43
N GLU A 72 -14.01 -6.63 -2.21
CA GLU A 72 -12.67 -6.09 -1.95
C GLU A 72 -11.57 -6.91 -2.62
N SER A 73 -11.73 -8.24 -2.68
CA SER A 73 -10.76 -9.12 -3.33
C SER A 73 -10.67 -8.84 -4.82
N ALA A 74 -11.81 -8.75 -5.52
CA ALA A 74 -11.84 -8.35 -6.93
C ALA A 74 -11.32 -6.93 -7.15
N HIS A 75 -11.56 -6.01 -6.21
CA HIS A 75 -11.05 -4.65 -6.27
C HIS A 75 -9.52 -4.62 -6.22
N ARG A 76 -8.92 -5.24 -5.19
CA ARG A 76 -7.47 -5.37 -5.03
C ARG A 76 -6.83 -6.09 -6.22
N ASN A 77 -7.40 -7.21 -6.65
CA ASN A 77 -6.91 -7.98 -7.80
C ASN A 77 -6.90 -7.19 -9.10
N TRP A 78 -7.91 -6.34 -9.34
CA TRP A 78 -7.93 -5.48 -10.51
C TRP A 78 -6.80 -4.46 -10.45
N GLY A 79 -6.60 -3.82 -9.30
CA GLY A 79 -5.50 -2.86 -9.09
C GLY A 79 -4.14 -3.50 -9.41
N LEU A 80 -3.89 -4.71 -8.88
CA LEU A 80 -2.64 -5.44 -9.14
C LEU A 80 -2.41 -5.79 -10.63
N ARG A 81 -3.46 -5.92 -11.44
CA ARG A 81 -3.37 -6.32 -12.85
C ARG A 81 -3.34 -5.16 -13.83
N HIS A 82 -3.87 -4.00 -13.47
CA HIS A 82 -4.09 -2.88 -14.39
C HIS A 82 -3.26 -1.65 -14.06
N ILE A 83 -2.80 -1.49 -12.82
CA ILE A 83 -1.92 -0.37 -12.45
C ILE A 83 -0.52 -0.64 -13.02
N PRO A 84 0.06 0.29 -13.80
CA PRO A 84 1.33 0.09 -14.49
C PRO A 84 2.51 0.37 -13.55
N PHE A 85 2.77 -0.55 -12.62
CA PHE A 85 3.91 -0.43 -11.71
C PHE A 85 5.24 -0.40 -12.48
N LYS A 86 6.10 0.56 -12.13
CA LYS A 86 7.44 0.72 -12.70
C LYS A 86 8.37 -0.42 -12.30
N HIS A 87 8.23 -0.93 -11.07
CA HIS A 87 9.14 -1.90 -10.47
C HIS A 87 8.51 -3.28 -10.33
N GLU A 88 9.36 -4.30 -10.24
CA GLU A 88 8.93 -5.70 -10.06
C GLU A 88 8.24 -5.93 -8.71
N TRP A 89 8.73 -5.25 -7.67
CA TRP A 89 8.20 -5.34 -6.32
C TRP A 89 7.20 -4.23 -6.05
N VAL A 90 6.07 -4.57 -5.43
CA VAL A 90 5.06 -3.64 -4.94
C VAL A 90 4.94 -3.77 -3.43
N LEU A 91 5.09 -2.65 -2.72
CA LEU A 91 4.67 -2.49 -1.33
C LEU A 91 3.24 -1.96 -1.31
N THR A 92 2.32 -2.68 -0.68
CA THR A 92 0.97 -2.17 -0.41
C THR A 92 0.94 -1.51 0.96
N LEU A 93 0.32 -0.32 1.06
CA LEU A 93 0.05 0.37 2.31
C LEU A 93 -1.40 0.81 2.38
N ASP A 94 -1.91 0.93 3.61
CA ASP A 94 -3.14 1.66 3.88
C ASP A 94 -2.79 3.16 4.12
N ALA A 95 -3.72 4.09 3.86
CA ALA A 95 -3.43 5.53 3.90
C ALA A 95 -3.09 6.07 5.31
N ASP A 96 -3.45 5.35 6.36
CA ASP A 96 -3.13 5.63 7.76
C ASP A 96 -1.80 5.00 8.22
N GLU A 97 -1.17 4.16 7.40
CA GLU A 97 0.11 3.53 7.71
C GLU A 97 1.30 4.48 7.41
N ARG A 98 2.43 4.27 8.10
CA ARG A 98 3.67 5.04 7.93
C ARG A 98 4.86 4.08 7.74
N SER A 99 5.61 4.27 6.66
CA SER A 99 6.86 3.52 6.46
C SER A 99 7.92 3.96 7.47
N THR A 100 8.60 2.99 8.08
CA THR A 100 9.67 3.25 9.05
C THR A 100 11.04 3.13 8.39
N ASP A 101 12.06 3.80 8.94
CA ASP A 101 13.45 3.67 8.44
C ASP A 101 13.93 2.22 8.40
N GLY A 102 13.49 1.39 9.34
CA GLY A 102 13.78 -0.04 9.37
C GLY A 102 13.22 -0.77 8.15
N LEU A 103 11.97 -0.45 7.77
CA LEU A 103 11.35 -0.97 6.57
C LEU A 103 12.10 -0.50 5.31
N VAL A 104 12.40 0.80 5.21
CA VAL A 104 13.15 1.36 4.06
C VAL A 104 14.50 0.66 3.87
N LYS A 105 15.23 0.42 4.96
CA LYS A 105 16.50 -0.34 4.92
C LYS A 105 16.30 -1.78 4.43
N ALA A 106 15.23 -2.44 4.85
CA ALA A 106 14.92 -3.80 4.41
C ALA A 106 14.54 -3.83 2.92
N LEU A 107 13.72 -2.89 2.45
CA LEU A 107 13.31 -2.77 1.05
C LEU A 107 14.50 -2.49 0.13
N ARG A 108 15.43 -1.62 0.54
CA ARG A 108 16.66 -1.37 -0.21
C ARG A 108 17.51 -2.63 -0.38
N LYS A 109 17.63 -3.44 0.68
CA LYS A 109 18.33 -4.73 0.58
C LYS A 109 17.61 -5.68 -0.36
N LEU A 110 16.29 -5.76 -0.25
CA LEU A 110 15.45 -6.59 -1.12
C LEU A 110 15.65 -6.21 -2.60
N SER A 111 15.62 -4.92 -2.93
CA SER A 111 15.74 -4.44 -4.31
C SER A 111 17.13 -4.66 -4.93
N GLN A 112 18.15 -4.91 -4.11
CA GLN A 112 19.54 -5.12 -4.55
C GLN A 112 19.91 -6.61 -4.72
N HIS A 113 19.10 -7.53 -4.19
CA HIS A 113 19.41 -8.95 -4.19
C HIS A 113 18.35 -9.74 -4.96
N ARG A 114 18.79 -10.47 -5.99
CA ARG A 114 17.95 -11.49 -6.62
C ARG A 114 17.73 -12.64 -5.65
N ASN A 115 16.48 -13.04 -5.49
CA ASN A 115 16.05 -14.20 -4.71
C ASN A 115 14.83 -14.84 -5.38
N ASP A 116 14.57 -16.11 -5.03
CA ASP A 116 13.45 -16.88 -5.57
C ASP A 116 12.12 -16.60 -4.85
N CYS A 117 12.12 -15.70 -3.85
CA CYS A 117 10.89 -15.32 -3.17
C CYS A 117 10.05 -14.43 -4.08
N VAL A 118 8.73 -14.56 -3.95
CA VAL A 118 7.74 -13.73 -4.67
C VAL A 118 6.96 -12.81 -3.74
N ALA A 119 7.07 -13.01 -2.42
CA ALA A 119 6.37 -12.21 -1.42
C ALA A 119 7.10 -12.23 -0.06
N TYR A 120 6.90 -11.17 0.71
CA TYR A 120 7.42 -10.98 2.05
C TYR A 120 6.32 -10.47 2.99
N ARG A 121 6.41 -10.90 4.24
CA ARG A 121 5.56 -10.40 5.33
C ARG A 121 6.28 -9.29 6.09
N ILE A 122 5.54 -8.24 6.42
CA ILE A 122 6.01 -7.12 7.24
C ILE A 122 5.29 -7.16 8.59
N LEU A 123 6.03 -6.85 9.65
CA LEU A 123 5.51 -6.62 10.98
C LEU A 123 4.95 -5.19 11.10
N ARG A 124 3.66 -5.02 11.34
CA ARG A 124 3.02 -3.70 11.47
C ARG A 124 2.87 -3.28 12.91
N LYS A 125 3.45 -2.16 13.33
CA LYS A 125 3.22 -1.63 14.69
C LYS A 125 1.90 -0.87 14.78
N ASP A 126 0.99 -1.31 15.66
CA ASP A 126 -0.27 -0.62 15.89
C ASP A 126 -0.11 0.50 16.94
N TYR A 127 -0.62 1.69 16.63
CA TYR A 127 -0.57 2.86 17.51
C TYR A 127 -1.98 3.21 18.01
N PHE A 128 -2.11 3.51 19.29
CA PHE A 128 -3.33 4.05 19.90
C PHE A 128 -2.99 5.33 20.65
N LEU A 129 -3.70 6.42 20.33
CA LEU A 129 -3.46 7.75 20.90
C LEU A 129 -1.97 8.16 20.86
N GLY A 130 -1.33 7.94 19.70
CA GLY A 130 0.09 8.25 19.49
C GLY A 130 1.09 7.32 20.18
N THR A 131 0.63 6.28 20.87
CA THR A 131 1.48 5.33 21.60
C THR A 131 1.46 3.95 20.95
N TRP A 132 2.64 3.39 20.69
CA TRP A 132 2.74 2.01 20.19
C TRP A 132 2.26 1.02 21.25
N ILE A 133 1.27 0.21 20.90
CA ILE A 133 0.74 -0.85 21.74
C ILE A 133 1.69 -2.04 21.73
N ARG A 134 2.48 -2.20 22.79
CA ARG A 134 3.50 -3.27 22.89
C ARG A 134 3.03 -4.54 23.59
N HIS A 135 2.00 -4.44 24.43
CA HIS A 135 1.71 -5.45 25.45
C HIS A 135 0.27 -6.02 25.42
N VAL A 136 -0.57 -5.56 24.48
CA VAL A 136 -2.01 -5.93 24.47
C VAL A 136 -2.35 -6.95 23.39
N THR A 137 -1.67 -6.91 22.24
CA THR A 137 -1.86 -7.87 21.15
C THR A 137 -0.53 -8.23 20.52
N VAL A 138 -0.45 -9.43 19.94
CA VAL A 138 0.67 -9.80 19.08
C VAL A 138 0.58 -8.95 17.83
N THR A 139 1.66 -8.25 17.53
CA THR A 139 1.85 -7.51 16.29
C THR A 139 1.87 -8.49 15.11
N PRO A 140 0.83 -8.55 14.26
CA PRO A 140 0.75 -9.58 13.22
C PRO A 140 1.67 -9.27 12.04
N TYR A 141 2.14 -10.33 11.38
CA TYR A 141 2.86 -10.25 10.11
C TYR A 141 1.89 -10.31 8.94
N HIS A 142 1.86 -9.29 8.08
CA HIS A 142 1.02 -9.23 6.89
C HIS A 142 1.85 -9.32 5.62
N VAL A 143 1.38 -10.09 4.62
CA VAL A 143 1.99 -10.04 3.27
C VAL A 143 1.70 -8.66 2.69
N ARG A 144 2.75 -7.85 2.53
CA ARG A 144 2.63 -6.45 2.10
C ARG A 144 3.62 -6.08 1.00
N VAL A 145 4.65 -6.89 0.75
CA VAL A 145 5.62 -6.68 -0.34
C VAL A 145 5.64 -7.92 -1.20
N PHE A 146 5.36 -7.77 -2.48
CA PHE A 146 5.27 -8.90 -3.39
C PHE A 146 5.43 -8.51 -4.84
N LYS A 147 5.62 -9.51 -5.69
CA LYS A 147 5.58 -9.38 -7.15
C LYS A 147 4.12 -9.53 -7.60
N PRO A 148 3.47 -8.50 -8.18
CA PRO A 148 2.03 -8.52 -8.45
C PRO A 148 1.55 -9.72 -9.27
N ALA A 149 2.36 -10.20 -10.22
CA ALA A 149 2.04 -11.33 -11.09
C ALA A 149 1.85 -12.67 -10.34
N PHE A 150 2.32 -12.78 -9.10
CA PHE A 150 2.29 -14.03 -8.31
C PHE A 150 1.30 -13.98 -7.13
N VAL A 151 0.55 -12.88 -6.97
CA VAL A 151 -0.35 -12.69 -5.84
C VAL A 151 -1.77 -12.46 -6.32
N SER A 152 -2.73 -13.08 -5.63
CA SER A 152 -4.15 -12.78 -5.77
C SER A 152 -4.86 -12.89 -4.43
N TYR A 153 -5.95 -12.16 -4.30
CA TYR A 153 -6.85 -12.18 -3.15
C TYR A 153 -8.08 -13.03 -3.51
N GLU A 154 -8.35 -14.09 -2.76
CA GLU A 154 -9.44 -15.03 -3.07
C GLU A 154 -10.63 -14.94 -2.10
N ARG A 155 -10.45 -14.33 -0.93
CA ARG A 155 -11.48 -14.31 0.11
C ARG A 155 -12.17 -12.96 0.13
N VAL A 156 -13.50 -12.94 0.11
CA VAL A 156 -14.25 -11.72 0.46
C VAL A 156 -13.85 -11.34 1.88
N ILE A 157 -13.21 -10.17 2.00
CA ILE A 157 -12.85 -9.59 3.29
C ILE A 157 -14.14 -8.92 3.80
N ASN A 158 -14.49 -9.16 5.07
CA ASN A 158 -15.72 -8.66 5.70
C ASN A 158 -17.03 -8.97 4.93
N PRO A 159 -17.35 -10.26 4.67
CA PRO A 159 -18.64 -10.64 4.09
C PRO A 159 -19.83 -10.38 5.03
#